data_AF-A0A8C5XHI7-F1
#
_entry.id   AF-A0A8C5XHI7-F1
#
_cell.length_a   1.000
_cell.length_b   1.000
_cell.length_c   1.000
_cell.angle_alpha   90.00
_cell.angle_beta   90.00
_cell.angle_gamma   90.00
#
_symmetry.space_group_name_H-M   'P 1'
#
loop_
_entity.id
_entity.type
_entity.pdbx_description
1 polymer ?
#
loop_
_entity_poly.entity_id
_entity_poly.type
_entity_poly.pdbx_seq_one_letter_code
_entity_poly.pdbx_strand_id
1 'polypeptide(L)'
;MGSKYPPSLRVCLPWWALALEAAFILVFFFYTSYDTSSKNQKTLMETYRGFQDVTVMAALGMSFLASSLRRYSWSGVAFSLFLLVLGVQWALLVDGFLENVSTGKVVITLLRAQLATMSAVSVLISLGAILGKANLLQLLVMVPLEVTAFSTMRMVNRRFLNIDDHSNMMHIYVFSAYFGLTVAYCLSRGLPSGIQEKDRTATSPSLFAMLGTLFLWTFWPSFNCALLNDPNERKNAVFNTYYALAVSTVTATSVSAWAHPQGKINMTHIHNAVLAGGVAVGASCHLISSPWLAMVLGFVAGLISSAGAECLPFPHLAVGF
;
A
#
# COMPACT_ATOMS: atom_id res chain seq x y z
N MET A 1 12.31 -35.69 -21.03
CA MET A 1 11.04 -35.45 -20.30
C MET A 1 11.35 -34.57 -19.10
N GLY A 2 11.17 -33.25 -19.23
CA GLY A 2 11.41 -32.29 -18.15
C GLY A 2 10.31 -32.39 -17.08
N SER A 3 10.72 -32.36 -15.81
CA SER A 3 9.85 -32.53 -14.63
C SER A 3 8.62 -31.61 -14.68
N LYS A 4 7.41 -32.20 -14.60
CA LYS A 4 6.11 -31.51 -14.51
C LYS A 4 5.77 -31.06 -13.07
N TYR A 5 6.78 -30.66 -12.29
CA TYR A 5 6.59 -30.11 -10.95
C TYR A 5 7.18 -28.71 -10.88
N PRO A 6 6.51 -27.73 -10.24
CA PRO A 6 7.11 -26.43 -9.99
C PRO A 6 8.45 -26.64 -9.26
N PRO A 7 9.53 -25.94 -9.66
CA PRO A 7 10.83 -26.12 -9.05
C PRO A 7 10.75 -25.88 -7.53
N SER A 8 11.32 -26.80 -6.76
CA SER A 8 11.33 -26.72 -5.30
C SER A 8 11.95 -25.39 -4.84
N LEU A 9 11.17 -24.59 -4.11
CA LEU A 9 11.62 -23.33 -3.52
C LEU A 9 12.57 -23.52 -2.34
N ARG A 10 12.80 -24.77 -1.88
CA ARG A 10 13.60 -25.09 -0.68
C ARG A 10 15.02 -24.55 -0.70
N VAL A 11 15.62 -24.39 -1.88
CA VAL A 11 17.00 -23.93 -2.00
C VAL A 11 17.03 -22.50 -2.53
N CYS A 12 16.37 -22.22 -3.65
CA CYS A 12 16.49 -20.91 -4.30
C CYS A 12 16.02 -19.73 -3.40
N LEU A 13 14.85 -19.86 -2.78
CA LEU A 13 14.25 -18.73 -2.03
C LEU A 13 15.04 -18.35 -0.76
N PRO A 14 15.40 -19.27 0.15
CA PRO A 14 16.17 -18.90 1.34
C PRO A 14 17.54 -18.32 0.99
N TRP A 15 18.22 -18.89 -0.02
CA TRP A 15 19.54 -18.41 -0.44
C TRP A 15 19.49 -16.98 -0.98
N TRP A 16 18.53 -16.66 -1.87
CA TRP A 16 18.39 -15.29 -2.40
C TRP A 16 17.94 -14.29 -1.34
N ALA A 17 16.98 -14.66 -0.48
CA ALA A 17 16.50 -13.77 0.58
C ALA A 17 17.61 -13.47 1.61
N LEU A 18 18.35 -14.49 2.05
CA LEU A 18 19.45 -14.32 3.00
C LEU A 18 20.64 -13.57 2.38
N ALA A 19 20.94 -13.80 1.11
CA ALA A 19 21.99 -13.06 0.41
C ALA A 19 21.62 -11.56 0.29
N LEU A 20 20.36 -11.25 -0.01
CA LEU A 20 19.87 -9.87 -0.07
C LEU A 20 19.91 -9.21 1.31
N GLU A 21 19.47 -9.91 2.36
CA GLU A 21 19.52 -9.40 3.73
C GLU A 21 20.98 -9.16 4.18
N ALA A 22 21.90 -10.08 3.88
CA ALA A 22 23.31 -9.88 4.17
C ALA A 22 23.89 -8.67 3.43
N ALA A 23 23.48 -8.44 2.18
CA ALA A 23 23.86 -7.25 1.43
C ALA A 23 23.30 -5.97 2.09
N PHE A 24 22.04 -5.96 2.53
CA PHE A 24 21.45 -4.84 3.25
C PHE A 24 22.20 -4.57 4.55
N ILE A 25 22.47 -5.58 5.37
CA ILE A 25 23.24 -5.42 6.62
C ILE A 25 24.60 -4.76 6.35
N LEU A 26 25.33 -5.21 5.32
CA LEU A 26 26.61 -4.61 4.96
C LEU A 26 26.46 -3.15 4.53
N VAL A 27 25.47 -2.83 3.70
CA VAL A 27 25.23 -1.44 3.27
C VAL A 27 24.84 -0.56 4.45
N PHE A 28 23.95 -1.02 5.33
CA PHE A 28 23.57 -0.31 6.54
C PHE A 28 24.79 -0.06 7.45
N PHE A 29 25.64 -1.07 7.64
CA PHE A 29 26.84 -0.96 8.47
C PHE A 29 27.80 0.13 7.96
N PHE A 30 28.03 0.22 6.65
CA PHE A 30 28.99 1.18 6.10
C PHE A 30 28.40 2.57 5.88
N TYR A 31 27.12 2.67 5.50
CA TYR A 31 26.55 3.90 4.96
C TYR A 31 25.50 4.55 5.85
N THR A 32 25.07 3.92 6.95
CA THR A 32 24.02 4.50 7.82
C THR A 32 24.53 4.89 9.20
N SER A 33 23.93 5.93 9.77
CA SER A 33 24.19 6.36 11.16
C SER A 33 22.91 6.87 11.80
N TYR A 34 22.73 6.67 13.10
CA TYR A 34 21.59 7.25 13.81
C TYR A 34 21.79 8.75 14.05
N ASP A 35 20.68 9.48 14.01
CA ASP A 35 20.64 10.88 14.44
C ASP A 35 20.92 10.97 15.95
N THR A 36 22.02 11.63 16.32
CA THR A 36 22.40 11.87 17.72
C THR A 36 21.85 13.18 18.27
N SER A 37 21.05 13.91 17.48
CA SER A 37 20.49 15.20 17.89
C SER A 37 19.46 15.04 19.02
N SER A 38 19.60 15.86 20.05
CA SER A 38 18.63 16.01 21.14
C SER A 38 17.34 16.61 20.59
N LYS A 39 16.35 15.77 20.29
CA LYS A 39 15.01 16.22 19.90
C LYS A 39 14.13 16.44 21.14
N ASN A 40 13.29 17.46 21.07
CA ASN A 40 12.25 17.69 22.07
C ASN A 40 11.37 16.43 22.23
N GLN A 41 11.17 15.99 23.47
CA GLN A 41 10.42 14.77 23.80
C GLN A 41 9.01 14.78 23.20
N LYS A 42 8.36 15.95 23.13
CA LYS A 42 7.02 16.09 22.53
C LYS A 42 7.03 15.76 21.03
N THR A 43 7.98 16.33 20.28
CA THR A 43 8.12 16.10 18.83
C THR A 43 8.47 14.64 18.52
N LEU A 44 9.32 14.02 19.36
CA LEU A 44 9.66 12.60 19.24
C LEU A 44 8.41 11.72 19.43
N MET A 45 7.61 11.99 20.46
CA MET A 45 6.38 11.24 20.74
C MET A 45 5.34 11.41 19.63
N GLU A 46 5.18 12.61 19.08
CA GLU A 46 4.27 12.86 17.96
C GLU A 46 4.68 12.10 16.69
N THR A 47 5.97 12.13 16.35
CA THR A 47 6.52 11.40 15.20
C THR A 47 6.41 9.88 15.41
N TYR A 48 6.62 9.40 16.64
CA TYR A 48 6.49 8.00 16.99
C TYR A 48 5.07 7.47 16.83
N ARG A 49 4.07 8.25 17.25
CA ARG A 49 2.65 7.89 17.03
C ARG A 49 2.33 7.81 15.54
N GLY A 50 2.74 8.79 14.75
CA GLY A 50 2.57 8.75 13.29
C GLY A 50 3.22 7.51 12.67
N PHE A 51 4.45 7.21 13.06
CA PHE A 51 5.18 6.01 12.61
C PHE A 51 4.46 4.72 12.98
N GLN A 52 3.98 4.61 14.22
CA GLN A 52 3.26 3.44 14.71
C GLN A 52 1.96 3.23 13.93
N ASP A 53 1.16 4.28 13.73
CA ASP A 53 -0.11 4.22 13.02
C ASP A 53 0.08 3.77 11.56
N VAL A 54 1.07 4.37 10.86
CA VAL A 54 1.42 3.99 9.49
C VAL A 54 1.89 2.53 9.42
N THR A 55 2.70 2.10 10.40
CA THR A 55 3.20 0.73 10.46
C THR A 55 2.09 -0.28 10.73
N VAL A 56 1.14 0.03 11.62
CA VAL A 56 -0.05 -0.81 11.88
C VAL A 56 -0.92 -0.90 10.63
N MET A 57 -1.14 0.22 9.95
CA MET A 57 -1.89 0.27 8.70
C MET A 57 -1.25 -0.60 7.61
N ALA A 58 0.07 -0.53 7.45
CA ALA A 58 0.81 -1.32 6.47
C ALA A 58 0.88 -2.81 6.86
N ALA A 59 1.28 -3.11 8.09
CA ALA A 59 1.56 -4.47 8.54
C ALA A 59 0.30 -5.29 8.82
N LEU A 60 -0.75 -4.69 9.40
CA LEU A 60 -2.01 -5.38 9.68
C LEU A 60 -3.06 -5.06 8.61
N GLY A 61 -3.29 -3.78 8.31
CA GLY A 61 -4.33 -3.36 7.38
C GLY A 61 -4.17 -3.98 5.99
N MET A 62 -3.09 -3.64 5.30
CA MET A 62 -2.83 -4.15 3.94
C MET A 62 -2.64 -5.67 3.91
N SER A 63 -1.96 -6.24 4.91
CA SER A 63 -1.70 -7.69 4.96
C SER A 63 -2.96 -8.53 5.14
N PHE A 64 -3.84 -8.14 6.06
CA PHE A 64 -5.12 -8.85 6.25
C PHE A 64 -6.09 -8.59 5.10
N LEU A 65 -6.08 -7.40 4.49
CA LEU A 65 -6.87 -7.14 3.28
C LEU A 65 -6.43 -8.06 2.12
N ALA A 66 -5.12 -8.24 1.95
CA ALA A 66 -4.54 -9.17 0.97
C ALA A 66 -4.84 -10.66 1.29
N SER A 67 -5.40 -10.98 2.46
CA SER A 67 -5.80 -12.36 2.80
C SER A 67 -7.18 -12.73 2.24
N SER A 68 -7.73 -11.94 1.32
CA SER A 68 -9.04 -12.14 0.70
C SER A 68 -9.13 -13.36 -0.24
N LEU A 69 -8.04 -14.11 -0.47
CA LEU A 69 -8.07 -15.37 -1.24
C LEU A 69 -8.04 -16.60 -0.31
N ARG A 70 -9.01 -17.51 -0.48
CA ARG A 70 -9.23 -18.65 0.44
C ARG A 70 -8.03 -19.60 0.52
N ARG A 71 -7.39 -19.92 -0.61
CA ARG A 71 -6.23 -20.83 -0.67
C ARG A 71 -4.90 -20.16 -0.28
N TYR A 72 -4.87 -18.83 -0.16
CA TYR A 72 -3.65 -18.05 0.09
C TYR A 72 -3.77 -17.11 1.31
N SER A 73 -4.75 -17.30 2.20
CA SER A 73 -5.01 -16.36 3.30
C SER A 73 -3.81 -16.22 4.26
N TRP A 74 -3.21 -17.33 4.71
CA TRP A 74 -2.06 -17.30 5.62
C TRP A 74 -0.76 -16.89 4.94
N SER A 75 -0.54 -17.37 3.72
CA SER A 75 0.64 -16.99 2.92
C SER A 75 0.57 -15.54 2.47
N GLY A 76 -0.62 -14.99 2.18
CA GLY A 76 -0.83 -13.60 1.82
C GLY A 76 -0.40 -12.64 2.93
N VAL A 77 -0.82 -12.90 4.18
CA VAL A 77 -0.39 -12.09 5.33
C VAL A 77 1.14 -12.16 5.52
N ALA A 78 1.72 -13.37 5.45
CA ALA A 78 3.16 -13.56 5.62
C ALA A 78 3.98 -12.92 4.47
N PHE A 79 3.51 -13.02 3.23
CA PHE A 79 4.14 -12.40 2.08
C PHE A 79 4.04 -10.87 2.17
N SER A 80 2.88 -10.31 2.50
CA SER A 80 2.74 -8.87 2.71
C SER A 80 3.70 -8.35 3.77
N LEU A 81 3.82 -9.03 4.91
CA LEU A 81 4.79 -8.64 5.96
C LEU A 81 6.24 -8.73 5.45
N PHE A 82 6.59 -9.80 4.75
CA PHE A 82 7.93 -9.98 4.18
C PHE A 82 8.28 -8.85 3.20
N LEU A 83 7.36 -8.52 2.29
CA LEU A 83 7.55 -7.46 1.29
C LEU A 83 7.61 -6.08 1.94
N LEU A 84 6.80 -5.83 2.97
CA LEU A 84 6.82 -4.58 3.72
C LEU A 84 8.19 -4.36 4.36
N VAL A 85 8.70 -5.35 5.10
CA VAL A 85 9.99 -5.22 5.79
C VAL A 85 11.13 -5.04 4.79
N LEU A 86 11.14 -5.82 3.71
CA LEU A 86 12.13 -5.68 2.64
C LEU A 86 12.06 -4.30 1.97
N GLY A 87 10.85 -3.83 1.69
CA GLY A 87 10.61 -2.52 1.08
C GLY A 87 11.05 -1.37 1.98
N VAL A 88 10.82 -1.45 3.29
CA VAL A 88 11.27 -0.43 4.27
C VAL A 88 12.79 -0.32 4.26
N GLN A 89 13.50 -1.45 4.36
CA GLN A 89 14.97 -1.45 4.36
C GLN A 89 15.52 -0.83 3.07
N TRP A 90 14.97 -1.23 1.92
CA TRP A 90 15.40 -0.69 0.64
C TRP A 90 15.03 0.78 0.44
N ALA A 91 13.83 1.20 0.83
CA ALA A 91 13.39 2.60 0.75
C ALA A 91 14.28 3.53 1.58
N LEU A 92 14.67 3.11 2.79
CA LEU A 92 15.62 3.85 3.64
C LEU A 92 16.96 4.10 2.92
N LEU A 93 17.48 3.08 2.24
CA LEU A 93 18.72 3.19 1.49
C LEU A 93 18.56 4.08 0.26
N VAL A 94 17.55 3.82 -0.58
CA VAL A 94 17.33 4.57 -1.82
C VAL A 94 17.04 6.04 -1.54
N ASP A 95 16.08 6.36 -0.67
CA ASP A 95 15.77 7.75 -0.32
C ASP A 95 16.98 8.42 0.33
N GLY A 96 17.70 7.68 1.18
CA GLY A 96 18.95 8.12 1.78
C GLY A 96 20.01 8.53 0.76
N PHE A 97 20.27 7.69 -0.24
CA PHE A 97 21.27 7.95 -1.28
C PHE A 97 20.82 9.03 -2.27
N LEU A 98 19.53 9.08 -2.63
CA LEU A 98 18.99 10.10 -3.54
C LEU A 98 19.00 11.51 -2.92
N GLU A 99 18.80 11.63 -1.60
CA GLU A 99 18.85 12.91 -0.89
C GLU A 99 20.29 13.32 -0.54
N ASN A 100 21.15 12.37 -0.13
CA ASN A 100 22.50 12.66 0.39
C ASN A 100 23.62 12.29 -0.59
N VAL A 101 23.46 12.62 -1.88
CA VAL A 101 24.45 12.31 -2.94
C VAL A 101 25.86 12.85 -2.60
N SER A 102 25.95 13.96 -1.86
CA SER A 102 27.21 14.64 -1.55
C SER A 102 27.96 14.12 -0.33
N THR A 103 27.29 13.60 0.69
CA THR A 103 27.93 13.17 1.96
C THR A 103 28.17 11.67 2.04
N GLY A 104 27.50 10.89 1.18
CA GLY A 104 27.62 9.43 1.13
C GLY A 104 27.11 8.71 2.37
N LYS A 105 26.62 9.42 3.41
CA LYS A 105 26.07 8.83 4.63
C LYS A 105 24.58 9.14 4.79
N VAL A 106 23.83 8.11 5.16
CA VAL A 106 22.38 8.15 5.38
C VAL A 106 22.12 8.25 6.88
N VAL A 107 21.65 9.41 7.34
CA VAL A 107 21.24 9.58 8.74
C VAL A 107 19.83 9.01 8.91
N ILE A 108 19.68 8.03 9.80
CA ILE A 108 18.39 7.40 10.11
C ILE A 108 17.69 8.22 11.19
N THR A 109 16.49 8.68 10.86
CA THR A 109 15.56 9.34 11.78
C THR A 109 14.21 8.62 11.75
N LEU A 110 13.41 8.82 12.80
CA LEU A 110 12.06 8.25 12.87
C LEU A 110 11.15 8.72 11.72
N LEU A 111 11.30 9.98 11.29
CA LEU A 111 10.58 10.51 10.12
C LEU A 111 11.00 9.80 8.83
N ARG A 112 12.30 9.54 8.63
CA ARG A 112 12.79 8.77 7.49
C ARG A 112 12.30 7.32 7.52
N ALA A 113 12.26 6.69 8.69
CA ALA A 113 11.65 5.37 8.85
C ALA A 113 10.15 5.39 8.51
N GLN A 114 9.39 6.39 8.96
CA GLN A 114 7.99 6.56 8.59
C GLN A 114 7.78 6.73 7.09
N LEU A 115 8.57 7.58 6.45
CA LEU A 115 8.49 7.86 5.03
C LEU A 115 8.92 6.65 4.18
N ALA A 116 9.88 5.86 4.66
CA ALA A 116 10.25 4.57 4.07
C ALA A 116 9.12 3.54 4.21
N THR A 117 8.47 3.45 5.38
CA THR A 117 7.28 2.61 5.57
C THR A 117 6.15 3.03 4.64
N MET A 118 5.86 4.32 4.52
CA MET A 118 4.86 4.82 3.56
C MET A 118 5.24 4.44 2.13
N SER A 119 6.50 4.59 1.72
CA SER A 119 6.95 4.19 0.38
C SER A 119 6.82 2.68 0.14
N ALA A 120 7.09 1.85 1.15
CA ALA A 120 6.93 0.39 1.07
C ALA A 120 5.46 -0.05 0.95
N VAL A 121 4.49 0.78 1.35
CA VAL A 121 3.05 0.52 1.09
C VAL A 121 2.75 0.45 -0.41
N SER A 122 3.55 1.06 -1.28
CA SER A 122 3.38 0.97 -2.74
C SER A 122 3.34 -0.48 -3.21
N VAL A 123 4.33 -1.26 -2.78
CA VAL A 123 4.46 -2.69 -3.06
C VAL A 123 3.25 -3.47 -2.55
N LEU A 124 2.68 -3.09 -1.40
CA LEU A 124 1.48 -3.74 -0.85
C LEU A 124 0.22 -3.42 -1.65
N ILE A 125 0.11 -2.20 -2.19
CA ILE A 125 -0.98 -1.81 -3.11
C ILE A 125 -0.84 -2.60 -4.41
N SER A 126 0.36 -2.63 -4.99
CA SER A 126 0.66 -3.40 -6.21
C SER A 126 0.46 -4.89 -6.04
N LEU A 127 0.75 -5.43 -4.84
CA LEU A 127 0.50 -6.82 -4.46
C LEU A 127 -0.97 -7.20 -4.63
N GLY A 128 -1.90 -6.27 -4.40
CA GLY A 128 -3.33 -6.47 -4.62
C GLY A 128 -3.62 -7.05 -6.01
N ALA A 129 -3.13 -6.38 -7.06
CA ALA A 129 -3.39 -6.75 -8.46
C ALA A 129 -2.72 -8.05 -8.93
N ILE A 130 -1.61 -8.43 -8.30
CA ILE A 130 -0.79 -9.61 -8.67
C ILE A 130 -1.01 -10.82 -7.74
N LEU A 131 -1.88 -10.67 -6.73
CA LEU A 131 -2.11 -11.69 -5.73
C LEU A 131 -2.54 -13.02 -6.38
N GLY A 132 -1.87 -14.11 -5.99
CA GLY A 132 -2.10 -15.45 -6.56
C GLY A 132 -1.42 -15.72 -7.91
N LYS A 133 -0.82 -14.71 -8.57
CA LYS A 133 -0.16 -14.86 -9.89
C LYS A 133 1.36 -14.85 -9.81
N ALA A 134 1.93 -14.30 -8.74
CA ALA A 134 3.36 -14.19 -8.53
C ALA A 134 3.85 -15.13 -7.42
N ASN A 135 5.03 -15.70 -7.60
CA ASN A 135 5.74 -16.42 -6.54
C ASN A 135 6.61 -15.47 -5.71
N LEU A 136 6.98 -15.85 -4.49
CA LEU A 136 7.76 -15.02 -3.57
C LEU A 136 9.12 -14.58 -4.15
N LEU A 137 9.75 -15.38 -5.02
CA LEU A 137 10.96 -14.97 -5.75
C LEU A 137 10.72 -13.81 -6.74
N GLN A 138 9.57 -13.80 -7.43
CA GLN A 138 9.21 -12.69 -8.31
C GLN A 138 8.89 -11.43 -7.51
N LEU A 139 8.22 -11.60 -6.36
CA LEU A 139 7.92 -10.51 -5.44
C LEU A 139 9.21 -9.93 -4.82
N LEU A 140 10.21 -10.77 -4.52
CA LEU A 140 11.54 -10.37 -4.04
C LEU A 140 12.25 -9.43 -5.03
N VAL A 141 12.07 -9.65 -6.33
CA VAL A 141 12.64 -8.78 -7.39
C VAL A 141 11.79 -7.54 -7.62
N MET A 142 10.47 -7.66 -7.50
CA MET A 142 9.54 -6.54 -7.69
C MET A 142 9.73 -5.44 -6.64
N VAL A 143 9.93 -5.80 -5.36
CA VAL A 143 10.09 -4.83 -4.27
C VAL A 143 11.16 -3.77 -4.55
N PRO A 144 12.43 -4.13 -4.82
CA PRO A 144 13.46 -3.12 -5.07
C PRO A 144 13.18 -2.30 -6.33
N LEU A 145 12.63 -2.92 -7.38
CA LEU A 145 12.29 -2.22 -8.62
C LEU A 145 11.22 -1.16 -8.41
N GLU A 146 10.12 -1.52 -7.77
CA GLU A 146 8.99 -0.63 -7.53
C GLU A 146 9.35 0.50 -6.57
N VAL A 147 10.00 0.18 -5.44
CA VAL A 147 10.41 1.18 -4.46
C VAL A 147 11.42 2.14 -5.08
N THR A 148 12.41 1.67 -5.86
CA THR A 148 13.34 2.57 -6.55
C THR A 148 12.63 3.47 -7.56
N ALA A 149 11.68 2.94 -8.33
CA ALA A 149 10.90 3.73 -9.28
C ALA A 149 10.07 4.80 -8.57
N PHE A 150 9.40 4.45 -7.46
CA PHE A 150 8.61 5.38 -6.67
C PHE A 150 9.48 6.47 -6.01
N SER A 151 10.59 6.08 -5.36
CA SER A 151 11.55 7.01 -4.76
C SER A 151 12.15 7.98 -5.79
N THR A 152 12.48 7.48 -6.98
CA THR A 152 13.00 8.31 -8.08
C THR A 152 11.94 9.30 -8.58
N MET A 153 10.69 8.84 -8.77
CA MET A 153 9.57 9.71 -9.11
C MET A 153 9.39 10.82 -8.06
N ARG A 154 9.41 10.46 -6.77
CA ARG A 154 9.32 11.42 -5.67
C ARG A 154 10.46 12.44 -5.72
N MET A 155 11.70 12.00 -5.91
CA MET A 155 12.84 12.90 -6.04
C MET A 155 12.67 13.87 -7.22
N VAL A 156 12.25 13.36 -8.39
CA VAL A 156 12.02 14.19 -9.59
C VAL A 156 10.93 15.23 -9.35
N ASN A 157 9.78 14.82 -8.81
CA ASN A 157 8.67 15.72 -8.47
C ASN A 157 9.10 16.82 -7.49
N ARG A 158 9.87 16.46 -6.47
CA ARG A 158 10.37 17.42 -5.48
C ARG A 158 11.38 18.40 -6.08
N ARG A 159 12.34 17.92 -6.87
CA ARG A 159 13.43 18.76 -7.42
C ARG A 159 13.01 19.63 -8.61
N PHE A 160 12.15 19.12 -9.48
CA PHE A 160 11.81 19.79 -10.74
C PHE A 160 10.41 20.42 -10.75
N LEU A 161 9.44 19.83 -10.06
CA LEU A 161 8.06 20.34 -10.01
C LEU A 161 7.75 21.11 -8.73
N ASN A 162 8.68 21.10 -7.75
CA ASN A 162 8.55 21.76 -6.45
C ASN A 162 7.26 21.36 -5.69
N ILE A 163 6.86 20.10 -5.84
CA ILE A 163 5.70 19.52 -5.14
C ILE A 163 6.09 19.23 -3.68
N ASP A 164 5.18 19.53 -2.75
CA ASP A 164 5.38 19.29 -1.33
C ASP A 164 5.47 17.79 -0.99
N ASP A 165 6.17 17.46 0.10
CA ASP A 165 6.44 16.06 0.47
C ASP A 165 5.16 15.25 0.77
N HIS A 166 4.11 15.90 1.28
CA HIS A 166 2.81 15.25 1.55
C HIS A 166 2.11 14.88 0.25
N SER A 167 1.83 15.82 -0.64
CA SER A 167 1.20 15.58 -1.94
C SER A 167 2.00 14.61 -2.79
N ASN A 168 3.33 14.74 -2.77
CA ASN A 168 4.22 13.85 -3.50
C ASN A 168 4.15 12.40 -2.99
N MET A 169 4.01 12.20 -1.68
CA MET A 169 3.75 10.87 -1.10
C MET A 169 2.38 10.33 -1.51
N MET A 170 1.34 11.16 -1.54
CA MET A 170 -0.03 10.73 -1.86
C MET A 170 -0.20 10.23 -3.31
N HIS A 171 0.73 10.54 -4.21
CA HIS A 171 0.79 9.92 -5.54
C HIS A 171 1.02 8.39 -5.50
N ILE A 172 1.37 7.84 -4.34
CA ILE A 172 1.56 6.40 -4.13
C ILE A 172 0.37 5.58 -4.61
N TYR A 173 -0.87 6.04 -4.37
CA TYR A 173 -2.06 5.29 -4.73
C TYR A 173 -2.16 5.05 -6.24
N VAL A 174 -1.95 6.13 -7.01
CA VAL A 174 -2.04 6.10 -8.47
C VAL A 174 -0.84 5.35 -9.05
N PHE A 175 0.36 5.68 -8.60
CA PHE A 175 1.60 5.03 -9.06
C PHE A 175 1.52 3.51 -8.89
N SER A 176 1.16 3.05 -7.69
CA SER A 176 1.18 1.62 -7.34
C SER A 176 0.04 0.87 -8.01
N ALA A 177 -1.15 1.47 -8.12
CA ALA A 177 -2.26 0.84 -8.85
C ALA A 177 -1.88 0.55 -10.31
N TYR A 178 -1.26 1.50 -11.01
CA TYR A 178 -0.82 1.30 -12.39
C TYR A 178 0.40 0.40 -12.50
N PHE A 179 1.35 0.48 -11.56
CA PHE A 179 2.52 -0.40 -11.53
C PHE A 179 2.08 -1.86 -11.34
N GLY A 180 1.28 -2.15 -10.33
CA GLY A 180 0.72 -3.47 -10.05
C GLY A 180 -0.09 -4.03 -11.23
N LEU A 181 -0.94 -3.21 -11.86
CA LEU A 181 -1.70 -3.62 -13.04
C LEU A 181 -0.79 -3.95 -14.23
N THR A 182 0.27 -3.17 -14.44
CA THR A 182 1.26 -3.41 -15.49
C THR A 182 2.02 -4.72 -15.26
N VAL A 183 2.44 -4.98 -14.01
CA VAL A 183 3.08 -6.26 -13.65
C VAL A 183 2.10 -7.43 -13.83
N ALA A 184 0.86 -7.29 -13.38
CA ALA A 184 -0.18 -8.30 -13.54
C ALA A 184 -0.42 -8.62 -15.03
N TYR A 185 -0.43 -7.60 -15.89
CA TYR A 185 -0.53 -7.76 -17.33
C TYR A 185 0.67 -8.52 -17.92
N CYS A 186 1.89 -8.14 -17.56
CA CYS A 186 3.12 -8.81 -17.99
C CYS A 186 3.17 -10.29 -17.58
N LEU A 187 2.79 -10.62 -16.34
CA LEU A 187 2.74 -11.99 -15.85
C LEU A 187 1.65 -12.82 -16.55
N SER A 188 0.49 -12.21 -16.84
CA SER A 188 -0.63 -12.89 -17.50
C SER A 188 -0.31 -13.33 -18.93
N ARG A 189 0.55 -12.61 -19.65
CA ARG A 189 1.02 -12.98 -21.01
C ARG A 189 1.87 -14.26 -21.03
N GLY A 190 2.46 -14.64 -19.89
CA GLY A 190 3.35 -15.80 -19.79
C GLY A 190 2.66 -17.13 -19.49
N LEU A 191 1.36 -17.14 -19.13
CA LEU A 191 0.64 -18.37 -18.78
C LEU A 191 -0.20 -18.90 -19.95
N PRO A 192 -0.11 -20.20 -20.30
CA PRO A 192 -1.01 -20.83 -21.25
C PRO A 192 -2.47 -20.73 -20.76
N SER A 193 -3.38 -20.37 -21.66
CA SER A 193 -4.81 -20.11 -21.43
C SER A 193 -5.62 -21.26 -20.79
N GLY A 194 -5.01 -22.43 -20.57
CA GLY A 194 -5.67 -23.64 -20.03
C GLY A 194 -5.51 -23.89 -18.52
N ILE A 195 -4.68 -23.12 -17.79
CA ILE A 195 -4.49 -23.26 -16.33
C ILE A 195 -5.05 -22.04 -15.58
N GLN A 196 -6.08 -21.38 -16.12
CA GLN A 196 -6.91 -20.52 -15.30
C GLN A 196 -7.86 -21.43 -14.53
N GLU A 197 -7.38 -21.96 -13.40
CA GLU A 197 -8.29 -22.42 -12.37
C GLU A 197 -9.24 -21.25 -12.14
N LYS A 198 -10.51 -21.51 -12.40
CA LYS A 198 -11.56 -20.53 -12.32
C LYS A 198 -11.52 -20.02 -10.88
N ASP A 199 -10.91 -18.86 -10.65
CA ASP A 199 -10.99 -18.07 -9.41
C ASP A 199 -12.42 -17.52 -9.24
N ARG A 200 -13.41 -18.36 -9.56
CA ARG A 200 -14.78 -18.26 -9.11
C ARG A 200 -14.72 -18.32 -7.61
N THR A 201 -14.72 -17.14 -6.98
CA THR A 201 -15.75 -16.74 -6.01
C THR A 201 -16.13 -17.85 -5.02
N ALA A 202 -15.14 -18.60 -4.53
CA ALA A 202 -15.32 -19.57 -3.47
C ALA A 202 -14.99 -18.83 -2.19
N THR A 203 -15.98 -18.08 -1.71
CA THR A 203 -16.08 -17.36 -0.43
C THR A 203 -14.90 -17.69 0.50
N SER A 204 -13.85 -16.85 0.45
CA SER A 204 -12.74 -16.82 1.39
C SER A 204 -13.22 -16.22 2.72
N PRO A 205 -12.43 -16.27 3.81
CA PRO A 205 -12.91 -15.85 5.13
C PRO A 205 -13.02 -14.33 5.17
N SER A 206 -14.21 -13.81 4.83
CA SER A 206 -14.55 -12.38 4.81
C SER A 206 -14.10 -11.65 6.08
N LEU A 207 -14.05 -12.33 7.22
CA LEU A 207 -13.65 -11.74 8.49
C LEU A 207 -12.19 -11.24 8.53
N PHE A 208 -11.22 -11.95 7.93
CA PHE A 208 -9.83 -11.49 7.93
C PHE A 208 -9.63 -10.29 6.98
N ALA A 209 -10.19 -10.36 5.78
CA ALA A 209 -10.17 -9.21 4.86
C ALA A 209 -10.90 -7.99 5.45
N MET A 210 -12.01 -8.21 6.15
CA MET A 210 -12.73 -7.18 6.90
C MET A 210 -11.89 -6.61 8.05
N LEU A 211 -11.14 -7.44 8.77
CA LEU A 211 -10.21 -6.96 9.81
C LEU A 211 -9.16 -6.02 9.20
N GLY A 212 -8.58 -6.39 8.05
CA GLY A 212 -7.68 -5.51 7.30
C GLY A 212 -8.35 -4.20 6.90
N THR A 213 -9.57 -4.27 6.36
CA THR A 213 -10.40 -3.11 6.01
C THR A 213 -10.61 -2.17 7.20
N LEU A 214 -10.91 -2.70 8.40
CA LEU A 214 -11.14 -1.91 9.61
C LEU A 214 -9.86 -1.24 10.11
N PHE A 215 -8.72 -1.93 10.08
CA PHE A 215 -7.42 -1.32 10.39
C PHE A 215 -7.10 -0.19 9.42
N LEU A 216 -7.28 -0.40 8.12
CA LEU A 216 -7.09 0.63 7.12
C LEU A 216 -8.01 1.83 7.37
N TRP A 217 -9.31 1.59 7.53
CA TRP A 217 -10.30 2.65 7.76
C TRP A 217 -9.99 3.48 9.00
N THR A 218 -9.57 2.82 10.09
CA THR A 218 -9.27 3.49 11.38
C THR A 218 -8.01 4.34 11.32
N PHE A 219 -6.94 3.84 10.68
CA PHE A 219 -5.63 4.50 10.66
C PHE A 219 -5.39 5.39 9.42
N TRP A 220 -6.30 5.39 8.44
CA TRP A 220 -6.18 6.24 7.24
C TRP A 220 -6.02 7.73 7.56
N PRO A 221 -6.79 8.33 8.50
CA PRO A 221 -6.61 9.73 8.86
C PRO A 221 -5.19 10.03 9.38
N SER A 222 -4.57 9.09 10.11
CA SER A 222 -3.18 9.21 10.54
C SER A 222 -2.23 9.15 9.34
N PHE A 223 -2.43 8.21 8.41
CA PHE A 223 -1.62 8.10 7.20
C PHE A 223 -1.65 9.37 6.34
N ASN A 224 -2.85 9.92 6.12
CA ASN A 224 -3.06 11.14 5.33
C ASN A 224 -2.59 12.42 6.04
N CYS A 225 -2.23 12.40 7.32
CA CYS A 225 -1.70 13.58 8.02
C CYS A 225 -0.26 13.40 8.52
N ALA A 226 0.34 12.22 8.32
CA ALA A 226 1.62 11.83 8.91
C ALA A 226 2.81 12.71 8.48
N LEU A 227 2.72 13.33 7.30
CA LEU A 227 3.77 14.19 6.72
C LEU A 227 3.45 15.69 6.79
N LEU A 228 2.32 16.07 7.37
CA LEU A 228 1.93 17.46 7.54
C LEU A 228 2.56 18.03 8.82
N ASN A 229 3.16 19.22 8.71
CA ASN A 229 3.84 19.87 9.84
C ASN A 229 2.92 20.87 10.56
N ASP A 230 2.06 21.58 9.83
CA ASP A 230 1.16 22.58 10.42
C ASP A 230 0.04 21.91 11.23
N PRO A 231 -0.19 22.31 12.50
CA PRO A 231 -1.23 21.71 13.34
C PRO A 231 -2.65 21.87 12.80
N ASN A 232 -2.97 22.97 12.11
CA ASN A 232 -4.30 23.19 11.55
C ASN A 232 -4.50 22.35 10.29
N GLU A 233 -3.50 22.26 9.42
CA GLU A 233 -3.50 21.38 8.26
C GLU A 233 -3.65 19.91 8.67
N ARG A 234 -2.90 19.45 9.69
CA ARG A 234 -3.04 18.10 10.27
C ARG A 234 -4.45 17.85 10.76
N LYS A 235 -5.01 18.78 11.53
CA LYS A 235 -6.38 18.69 12.05
C LYS A 235 -7.40 18.59 10.91
N ASN A 236 -7.27 19.43 9.88
CA ASN A 236 -8.16 19.41 8.72
C ASN A 236 -8.03 18.09 7.95
N ALA A 237 -6.80 17.61 7.72
CA ALA A 237 -6.54 16.33 7.07
C ALA A 237 -7.20 15.15 7.79
N VAL A 238 -7.16 15.13 9.12
CA VAL A 238 -7.82 14.10 9.94
C VAL A 238 -9.34 14.15 9.73
N PHE A 239 -9.97 15.31 9.91
CA PHE A 239 -11.42 15.44 9.76
C PHE A 239 -11.89 15.14 8.34
N ASN A 240 -11.24 15.70 7.34
CA ASN A 240 -11.62 15.52 5.94
C ASN A 240 -11.45 14.05 5.50
N THR A 241 -10.38 13.39 5.91
CA THR A 241 -10.20 11.96 5.64
C THR A 241 -11.28 11.12 6.33
N TYR A 242 -11.59 11.41 7.59
CA TYR A 242 -12.64 10.71 8.32
C TYR A 242 -14.02 10.87 7.68
N TYR A 243 -14.41 12.10 7.31
CA TYR A 243 -15.70 12.35 6.67
C TYR A 243 -15.79 11.71 5.28
N ALA A 244 -14.72 11.77 4.47
CA ALA A 244 -14.68 11.12 3.18
C ALA A 244 -14.83 9.60 3.30
N LEU A 245 -14.14 8.98 4.25
CA LEU A 245 -14.27 7.55 4.56
C LEU A 245 -15.68 7.18 5.03
N ALA A 246 -16.25 7.94 5.97
CA ALA A 246 -17.59 7.67 6.47
C ALA A 246 -18.65 7.68 5.36
N VAL A 247 -18.59 8.69 4.47
CA VAL A 247 -19.52 8.79 3.34
C VAL A 247 -19.25 7.70 2.30
N SER A 248 -17.98 7.38 2.02
CA SER A 248 -17.62 6.28 1.13
C SER A 248 -18.16 4.95 1.64
N THR A 249 -18.10 4.69 2.96
CA THR A 249 -18.66 3.48 3.58
C THR A 249 -20.16 3.36 3.38
N VAL A 250 -20.92 4.42 3.67
CA VAL A 250 -22.38 4.43 3.48
C VAL A 250 -22.71 4.21 2.02
N THR A 251 -22.04 4.95 1.13
CA THR A 251 -22.27 4.89 -0.32
C THR A 251 -21.98 3.50 -0.87
N ALA A 252 -20.82 2.92 -0.54
CA ALA A 252 -20.43 1.58 -0.99
C ALA A 252 -21.40 0.50 -0.50
N THR A 253 -21.86 0.60 0.74
CA THR A 253 -22.85 -0.34 1.31
C THR A 253 -24.20 -0.22 0.60
N SER A 254 -24.68 1.01 0.38
CA SER A 254 -25.94 1.27 -0.32
C SER A 254 -25.89 0.81 -1.78
N VAL A 255 -24.82 1.13 -2.51
CA VAL A 255 -24.65 0.69 -3.92
C VAL A 255 -24.53 -0.84 -3.99
N SER A 256 -23.80 -1.46 -3.06
CA SER A 256 -23.68 -2.92 -2.99
C SER A 256 -25.03 -3.60 -2.80
N ALA A 257 -25.87 -3.09 -1.89
CA ALA A 257 -27.23 -3.60 -1.71
C ALA A 257 -28.11 -3.34 -2.94
N TRP A 258 -27.98 -2.17 -3.57
CA TRP A 258 -28.79 -1.78 -4.73
C TRP A 258 -28.44 -2.59 -6.00
N ALA A 259 -27.15 -2.86 -6.24
CA ALA A 259 -26.69 -3.62 -7.39
C ALA A 259 -27.09 -5.10 -7.32
N HIS A 260 -27.26 -5.65 -6.12
CA HIS A 260 -27.63 -7.05 -5.96
C HIS A 260 -29.14 -7.28 -6.17
N PRO A 261 -29.57 -8.23 -7.05
CA PRO A 261 -30.99 -8.45 -7.36
C PRO A 261 -31.90 -8.77 -6.15
N GLN A 262 -31.31 -9.28 -5.07
CA GLN A 262 -31.99 -9.61 -3.80
C GLN A 262 -31.73 -8.60 -2.66
N GLY A 263 -31.08 -7.46 -2.92
CA GLY A 263 -30.76 -6.47 -1.88
C GLY A 263 -29.64 -6.89 -0.92
N LYS A 264 -28.80 -7.88 -1.28
CA LYS A 264 -27.74 -8.41 -0.41
C LYS A 264 -26.46 -7.61 -0.59
N ILE A 265 -25.71 -7.43 0.49
CA ILE A 265 -24.42 -6.75 0.46
C ILE A 265 -23.33 -7.73 0.04
N ASN A 266 -22.62 -7.39 -1.03
CA ASN A 266 -21.41 -8.09 -1.46
C ASN A 266 -20.20 -7.62 -0.65
N MET A 267 -19.53 -8.55 0.03
CA MET A 267 -18.37 -8.25 0.88
C MET A 267 -17.13 -7.81 0.09
N THR A 268 -17.02 -8.13 -1.20
CA THR A 268 -15.91 -7.61 -2.01
C THR A 268 -15.98 -6.09 -2.14
N HIS A 269 -17.19 -5.53 -2.28
CA HIS A 269 -17.40 -4.08 -2.29
C HIS A 269 -17.06 -3.48 -0.93
N ILE A 270 -17.47 -4.16 0.15
CA ILE A 270 -17.22 -3.66 1.50
C ILE A 270 -15.73 -3.64 1.84
N HIS A 271 -14.95 -4.63 1.42
CA HIS A 271 -13.52 -4.67 1.78
C HIS A 271 -12.71 -3.53 1.13
N ASN A 272 -13.11 -3.05 -0.05
CA ASN A 272 -12.31 -2.09 -0.81
C ASN A 272 -13.01 -0.73 -0.97
N ALA A 273 -14.27 -0.70 -1.41
CA ALA A 273 -14.94 0.55 -1.78
C ALA A 273 -15.26 1.47 -0.60
N VAL A 274 -15.30 0.94 0.63
CA VAL A 274 -15.44 1.76 1.85
C VAL A 274 -14.19 2.62 2.12
N LEU A 275 -13.04 2.25 1.54
CA LEU A 275 -11.74 2.92 1.71
C LEU A 275 -11.49 3.97 0.62
N ALA A 276 -12.27 3.96 -0.47
CA ALA A 276 -12.07 4.81 -1.64
C ALA A 276 -12.03 6.30 -1.31
N GLY A 277 -12.88 6.76 -0.39
CA GLY A 277 -12.87 8.14 0.10
C GLY A 277 -11.53 8.56 0.71
N GLY A 278 -10.86 7.67 1.47
CA GLY A 278 -9.56 7.95 2.09
C GLY A 278 -8.43 8.10 1.06
N VAL A 279 -8.46 7.28 0.00
CA VAL A 279 -7.57 7.41 -1.16
C VAL A 279 -7.83 8.72 -1.91
N ALA A 280 -9.09 9.02 -2.21
CA ALA A 280 -9.47 10.14 -3.06
C ALA A 280 -9.10 11.50 -2.48
N VAL A 281 -9.20 11.68 -1.15
CA VAL A 281 -8.84 12.94 -0.50
C VAL A 281 -7.37 13.04 -0.12
N GLY A 282 -6.56 11.98 -0.28
CA GLY A 282 -5.19 11.92 0.27
C GLY A 282 -4.34 13.17 0.02
N ALA A 283 -4.19 13.57 -1.24
CA ALA A 283 -3.40 14.75 -1.59
C ALA A 283 -4.02 16.07 -1.10
N SER A 284 -5.34 16.21 -1.16
CA SER A 284 -6.04 17.48 -0.89
C SER A 284 -6.62 17.60 0.52
N CYS A 285 -6.46 16.60 1.38
CA CYS A 285 -7.15 16.50 2.67
C CYS A 285 -6.89 17.69 3.60
N HIS A 286 -5.69 18.28 3.55
CA HIS A 286 -5.31 19.44 4.36
C HIS A 286 -5.82 20.77 3.81
N LEU A 287 -6.08 20.85 2.49
CA LEU A 287 -6.51 22.06 1.79
C LEU A 287 -8.03 22.26 1.85
N ILE A 288 -8.80 21.20 2.09
CA ILE A 288 -10.27 21.27 2.13
C ILE A 288 -10.72 22.04 3.38
N SER A 289 -11.22 23.26 3.18
CA SER A 289 -11.64 24.13 4.30
C SER A 289 -13.04 23.81 4.82
N SER A 290 -13.88 23.11 4.05
CA SER A 290 -15.28 22.84 4.39
C SER A 290 -15.58 21.34 4.38
N PRO A 291 -16.11 20.77 5.49
CA PRO A 291 -16.34 19.32 5.61
C PRO A 291 -17.19 18.69 4.51
N TRP A 292 -18.21 19.42 4.01
CA TRP A 292 -19.11 18.91 2.98
C TRP A 292 -18.40 18.58 1.66
N LEU A 293 -17.30 19.28 1.33
CA LEU A 293 -16.50 18.97 0.14
C LEU A 293 -15.83 17.60 0.27
N ALA A 294 -15.28 17.29 1.44
CA ALA A 294 -14.71 15.98 1.72
C ALA A 294 -15.78 14.88 1.69
N MET A 295 -16.99 15.17 2.18
CA MET A 295 -18.14 14.26 2.08
C MET A 295 -18.53 13.98 0.62
N VAL A 296 -18.59 15.01 -0.23
CA VAL A 296 -18.88 14.85 -1.67
C VAL A 296 -17.80 14.02 -2.36
N LEU A 297 -16.51 14.28 -2.07
CA LEU A 297 -15.41 13.47 -2.59
C LEU A 297 -15.52 12.00 -2.15
N GLY A 298 -15.87 11.75 -0.88
CA GLY A 298 -16.13 10.41 -0.37
C GLY A 298 -17.31 9.72 -1.06
N PHE A 299 -18.41 10.44 -1.30
CA PHE A 299 -19.59 9.93 -2.02
C PHE A 299 -19.23 9.53 -3.45
N VAL A 300 -18.59 10.42 -4.20
CA VAL A 300 -18.19 10.17 -5.59
C VAL A 300 -17.18 9.01 -5.67
N ALA A 301 -16.19 8.98 -4.77
CA ALA A 301 -15.20 7.90 -4.72
C ALA A 301 -15.85 6.54 -4.41
N GLY A 302 -16.78 6.50 -3.45
CA GLY A 302 -17.55 5.30 -3.11
C GLY A 302 -18.41 4.79 -4.28
N LEU A 303 -19.06 5.69 -5.03
CA LEU A 303 -19.80 5.36 -6.26
C LEU A 303 -18.87 4.76 -7.32
N ILE A 304 -17.75 5.43 -7.61
CA ILE A 304 -16.80 4.99 -8.66
C ILE A 304 -16.21 3.63 -8.30
N SER A 305 -15.77 3.43 -7.06
CA SER A 305 -15.16 2.16 -6.64
C SER A 305 -16.19 1.01 -6.65
N SER A 306 -17.41 1.24 -6.17
CA SER A 306 -18.47 0.23 -6.20
C SER A 306 -18.90 -0.11 -7.63
N ALA A 307 -19.03 0.90 -8.50
CA ALA A 307 -19.37 0.68 -9.91
C ALA A 307 -18.23 -0.02 -10.67
N GLY A 308 -16.98 0.30 -10.35
CA GLY A 308 -15.81 -0.38 -10.91
C GLY A 308 -15.81 -1.87 -10.59
N ALA A 309 -16.14 -2.26 -9.37
CA ALA A 309 -16.21 -3.66 -8.97
C ALA A 309 -17.27 -4.47 -9.74
N GLU A 310 -18.36 -3.84 -10.17
CA GLU A 310 -19.44 -4.46 -10.95
C GLU A 310 -19.18 -4.41 -12.47
N CYS A 311 -18.72 -3.27 -12.99
CA CYS A 311 -18.65 -3.00 -14.43
C CYS A 311 -17.30 -3.36 -15.07
N LEU A 312 -16.23 -3.53 -14.30
CA LEU A 312 -14.92 -3.96 -14.81
C LEU A 312 -14.70 -5.45 -14.49
N PRO A 313 -15.29 -6.39 -15.26
CA PRO A 313 -14.85 -7.76 -15.21
C PRO A 313 -13.48 -7.77 -15.87
N PHE A 314 -12.41 -7.70 -15.09
CA PHE A 314 -11.11 -8.14 -15.56
C PHE A 314 -10.93 -9.61 -15.19
N PRO A 315 -11.48 -10.58 -15.92
CA PRO A 315 -11.30 -12.01 -15.61
C PRO A 315 -9.82 -12.45 -15.62
N HIS A 316 -8.91 -11.59 -16.11
CA HIS A 316 -7.47 -11.84 -16.15
C HIS A 316 -6.66 -10.95 -15.17
N LEU A 317 -7.24 -9.89 -14.60
CA LEU A 317 -6.54 -8.94 -13.71
C LEU A 317 -7.21 -8.78 -12.33
N ALA A 318 -8.42 -9.31 -12.12
CA ALA A 318 -9.21 -9.12 -10.90
C ALA A 318 -8.78 -10.04 -9.76
N VAL A 319 -7.84 -9.56 -8.95
CA VAL A 319 -7.92 -9.70 -7.50
C VAL A 319 -7.60 -8.32 -6.95
N GLY A 320 -8.51 -7.71 -6.18
CA GLY A 320 -8.24 -6.47 -5.43
C GLY A 320 -8.30 -5.14 -6.20
N PHE A 321 -9.51 -4.65 -6.46
CA PHE A 321 -9.83 -3.21 -6.44
C PHE A 321 -11.15 -3.00 -5.71
#